data_AF-A0A955EXQ2-F1
#
_entry.id   AF-A0A955EXQ2-F1
#
_cell.length_a   1.000
_cell.length_b   1.000
_cell.length_c   1.000
_cell.angle_alpha   90.00
_cell.angle_beta   90.00
_cell.angle_gamma   90.00
#
_symmetry.space_group_name_H-M   'P 1'
#
loop_
_entity.id
_entity.type
_entity.pdbx_description
1 polymer ?
#
loop_
_entity_poly.entity_id
_entity_poly.type
_entity_poly.pdbx_seq_one_letter_code
_entity_poly.pdbx_strand_id
1 'polypeptide(L)'
;ISADHEFWFRHHTGREPKNDDFFHADARADYIAALANPETVRGICEDYRAATSIDLEHDRESRARGLKITCPLLVLWGNKAKIEQWYDALAIWRDYASGPVTGHAVRSGHYLAEEAPEEVIAAVKTFLNL
;
A
#
# COMPACT_ATOMS: atom_id res chain seq x y z
N ILE A 1 8.95 -16.97 2.98
CA ILE A 1 8.08 -16.64 4.13
C ILE A 1 8.22 -17.73 5.19
N SER A 2 7.75 -18.95 4.95
CA SER A 2 7.64 -20.01 5.98
C SER A 2 8.94 -20.53 6.61
N ALA A 3 10.11 -20.23 6.06
CA ALA A 3 11.38 -20.68 6.63
C ALA A 3 11.80 -19.87 7.86
N ASP A 4 11.49 -18.57 7.88
CA ASP A 4 11.77 -17.65 8.97
C ASP A 4 10.88 -16.40 8.80
N HIS A 5 9.82 -16.31 9.58
CA HIS A 5 8.83 -15.23 9.48
C HIS A 5 9.40 -13.88 9.91
N GLU A 6 10.26 -13.85 10.93
CA GLU A 6 10.84 -12.62 11.45
C GLU A 6 11.88 -12.05 10.50
N PHE A 7 12.77 -12.91 9.99
CA PHE A 7 13.74 -12.51 8.98
C PHE A 7 13.02 -12.01 7.72
N TRP A 8 12.02 -12.76 7.24
CA TRP A 8 11.26 -12.36 6.06
C TRP A 8 10.54 -11.03 6.29
N PHE A 9 9.86 -10.85 7.43
CA PHE A 9 9.15 -9.61 7.75
C PHE A 9 10.11 -8.42 7.75
N ARG A 10 11.21 -8.50 8.52
CA ARG A 10 12.21 -7.42 8.59
C ARG A 10 12.78 -7.08 7.21
N HIS A 11 13.12 -8.09 6.41
CA HIS A 11 13.67 -7.85 5.08
C HIS A 11 12.62 -7.28 4.11
N HIS A 12 11.37 -7.73 4.21
CA HIS A 12 10.29 -7.26 3.34
C HIS A 12 9.89 -5.83 3.67
N THR A 13 9.91 -5.43 4.94
CA THR A 13 9.43 -4.12 5.41
C THR A 13 10.54 -3.05 5.48
N GLY A 14 11.81 -3.46 5.46
CA GLY A 14 12.98 -2.58 5.45
C GLY A 14 13.64 -2.41 4.07
N ARG A 15 12.86 -2.09 3.02
CA ARG A 15 13.36 -1.97 1.63
C ARG A 15 14.06 -0.63 1.32
N GLU A 16 14.04 0.27 2.27
CA GLU A 16 14.59 1.61 2.25
C GLU A 16 15.23 1.91 3.62
N PRO A 17 16.26 2.76 3.69
CA PRO A 17 16.92 3.07 4.96
C PRO A 17 15.94 3.69 5.97
N LYS A 18 15.69 2.98 7.06
CA LYS A 18 14.88 3.43 8.21
C LYS A 18 15.30 2.65 9.46
N ASN A 19 14.88 3.13 10.62
CA ASN A 19 15.08 2.39 11.87
C ASN A 19 14.16 1.16 11.92
N ASP A 20 14.59 0.09 12.59
CA ASP A 20 13.82 -1.15 12.72
C ASP A 20 12.63 -1.05 13.71
N ASP A 21 12.40 0.12 14.29
CA ASP A 21 11.39 0.38 15.34
C ASP A 21 10.18 1.21 14.85
N PHE A 22 10.03 1.40 13.54
CA PHE A 22 8.94 2.21 12.98
C PHE A 22 7.56 1.56 13.11
N PHE A 23 7.50 0.24 13.33
CA PHE A 23 6.28 -0.42 13.80
C PHE A 23 6.22 -0.37 15.31
N HIS A 24 5.04 -0.06 15.87
CA HIS A 24 4.82 -0.30 17.29
C HIS A 24 5.08 -1.77 17.65
N ALA A 25 5.65 -2.05 18.83
CA ALA A 25 6.05 -3.41 19.23
C ALA A 25 4.87 -4.41 19.17
N ASP A 26 3.68 -3.98 19.61
CA ASP A 26 2.46 -4.79 19.56
C ASP A 26 2.01 -5.05 18.11
N ALA A 27 2.06 -4.04 17.23
CA ALA A 27 1.72 -4.22 15.82
C ALA A 27 2.70 -5.19 15.14
N ARG A 28 4.01 -5.07 15.42
CA ARG A 28 5.01 -6.04 14.94
C ARG A 28 4.69 -7.45 15.43
N ALA A 29 4.35 -7.62 16.70
CA ALA A 29 4.01 -8.92 17.26
C ALA A 29 2.78 -9.54 16.56
N ASP A 30 1.74 -8.75 16.28
CA ASP A 30 0.55 -9.18 15.55
C ASP A 30 0.88 -9.65 14.12
N TYR A 31 1.71 -8.91 13.38
CA TYR A 31 2.14 -9.33 12.05
C TYR A 31 2.93 -10.63 12.06
N ILE A 32 3.85 -10.80 13.01
CA ILE A 32 4.64 -12.04 13.14
C ILE A 32 3.75 -13.22 13.53
N ALA A 33 2.81 -13.02 14.46
CA ALA A 33 1.85 -14.05 14.85
C ALA A 33 0.96 -14.47 13.67
N ALA A 34 0.50 -13.52 12.85
CA ALA A 34 -0.28 -13.81 11.65
C ALA A 34 0.55 -14.60 10.62
N LEU A 35 1.81 -14.21 10.38
CA LEU A 35 2.73 -14.91 9.47
C LEU A 35 3.10 -16.30 9.96
N ALA A 36 3.03 -16.56 11.27
CA ALA A 36 3.23 -17.89 11.85
C ALA A 36 2.15 -18.90 11.47
N ASN A 37 0.97 -18.44 11.05
CA ASN A 37 -0.06 -19.31 10.51
C ASN A 37 0.22 -19.64 9.03
N PRO A 38 0.44 -20.92 8.66
CA PRO A 38 0.71 -21.31 7.28
C PRO A 38 -0.44 -20.95 6.32
N GLU A 39 -1.67 -20.86 6.82
CA GLU A 39 -2.83 -20.46 6.04
C GLU A 39 -2.80 -18.98 5.65
N THR A 40 -2.25 -18.12 6.51
CA THR A 40 -1.98 -16.71 6.16
C THR A 40 -0.96 -16.65 5.03
N VAL A 41 0.13 -17.42 5.13
CA VAL A 41 1.18 -17.44 4.10
C VAL A 41 0.61 -17.95 2.76
N ARG A 42 -0.20 -19.00 2.80
CA ARG A 42 -0.93 -19.48 1.61
C ARG A 42 -1.81 -18.38 1.02
N GLY A 43 -2.59 -17.69 1.85
CA GLY A 43 -3.42 -16.55 1.44
C GLY A 43 -2.62 -15.45 0.75
N ILE A 44 -1.50 -15.01 1.34
CA ILE A 44 -0.61 -14.01 0.73
C ILE A 44 -0.08 -14.49 -0.62
N CYS A 45 0.33 -15.76 -0.72
CA CYS A 45 0.81 -16.29 -2.00
C CYS A 45 -0.31 -16.40 -3.05
N GLU A 46 -1.54 -16.74 -2.67
CA GLU A 46 -2.67 -16.76 -3.61
C GLU A 46 -3.08 -15.35 -4.05
N ASP A 47 -3.02 -14.36 -3.15
CA ASP A 47 -3.23 -12.93 -3.47
C ASP A 47 -2.25 -12.47 -4.57
N TYR A 48 -0.94 -12.72 -4.40
CA TYR A 48 0.03 -12.38 -5.44
C TYR A 48 -0.14 -13.17 -6.76
N ARG A 49 -0.66 -14.40 -6.69
CA ARG A 49 -1.01 -15.16 -7.91
C ARG A 49 -2.21 -14.53 -8.61
N ALA A 50 -3.23 -14.11 -7.88
CA ALA A 50 -4.39 -13.42 -8.43
C ALA A 50 -4.00 -12.08 -9.09
N ALA A 51 -3.15 -11.29 -8.41
CA ALA A 51 -2.65 -10.00 -8.90
C ALA A 51 -1.85 -10.10 -10.21
N THR A 52 -1.29 -11.26 -10.51
CA THR A 52 -0.54 -11.55 -11.75
C THR A 52 -1.33 -12.38 -12.76
N SER A 53 -2.60 -12.66 -12.48
CA SER A 53 -3.50 -13.44 -13.35
C SER A 53 -4.90 -12.82 -13.42
N ILE A 54 -5.86 -13.31 -12.65
CA ILE A 54 -7.29 -12.98 -12.78
C ILE A 54 -7.58 -11.50 -12.55
N ASP A 55 -6.84 -10.81 -11.68
CA ASP A 55 -7.04 -9.37 -11.45
C ASP A 55 -6.70 -8.55 -12.70
N LEU A 56 -5.72 -9.00 -13.49
CA LEU A 56 -5.40 -8.36 -14.76
C LEU A 56 -6.51 -8.53 -15.80
N GLU A 57 -7.24 -9.66 -15.76
CA GLU A 57 -8.41 -9.87 -16.62
C GLU A 57 -9.55 -8.92 -16.23
N HIS A 58 -9.87 -8.86 -14.93
CA HIS A 58 -10.89 -7.96 -14.40
C HIS A 58 -10.59 -6.48 -14.70
N ASP A 59 -9.33 -6.08 -14.53
CA ASP A 59 -8.87 -4.73 -14.84
C ASP A 59 -8.97 -4.43 -16.34
N ARG A 60 -8.60 -5.39 -17.22
CA ARG A 60 -8.73 -5.22 -18.68
C ARG A 60 -10.18 -5.11 -19.09
N GLU A 61 -11.07 -5.90 -18.52
CA GLU A 61 -12.51 -5.83 -18.78
C GLU A 61 -13.08 -4.47 -18.38
N SER A 62 -12.75 -4.01 -17.16
CA SER A 62 -13.19 -2.70 -16.65
C SER A 62 -12.70 -1.56 -17.55
N ARG A 63 -11.43 -1.60 -18.00
CA ARG A 63 -10.88 -0.64 -18.96
C ARG A 63 -11.56 -0.71 -20.33
N ALA A 64 -11.82 -1.89 -20.86
CA ALA A 64 -12.50 -2.07 -22.16
C ALA A 64 -13.93 -1.53 -22.13
N ARG A 65 -14.59 -1.59 -20.97
CA ARG A 65 -15.92 -1.02 -20.72
C ARG A 65 -15.90 0.46 -20.35
N GLY A 66 -14.71 1.08 -20.25
CA GLY A 66 -14.55 2.48 -19.86
C GLY A 66 -14.97 2.78 -18.42
N LEU A 67 -14.99 1.77 -17.53
CA LEU A 67 -15.32 1.97 -16.13
C LEU A 67 -14.20 2.73 -15.42
N LYS A 68 -14.57 3.75 -14.66
CA LYS A 68 -13.65 4.58 -13.88
C LYS A 68 -14.18 4.81 -12.48
N ILE A 69 -13.28 5.11 -11.54
CA ILE A 69 -13.63 5.56 -10.19
C ILE A 69 -14.31 6.94 -10.30
N THR A 70 -15.55 7.05 -9.83
CA THR A 70 -16.38 8.25 -10.00
C THR A 70 -16.40 9.16 -8.77
N CYS A 71 -16.11 8.63 -7.58
CA CYS A 71 -16.00 9.43 -6.37
C CYS A 71 -14.69 10.24 -6.35
N PRO A 72 -14.61 11.31 -5.52
CA PRO A 72 -13.34 11.94 -5.21
C PRO A 72 -12.32 10.91 -4.69
N LEU A 73 -11.07 11.04 -5.09
CA LEU A 73 -9.99 10.12 -4.75
C LEU A 73 -8.81 10.89 -4.14
N LEU A 74 -8.37 10.46 -2.95
CA LEU A 74 -7.12 10.87 -2.33
C LEU A 74 -6.05 9.79 -2.55
N VAL A 75 -4.90 10.19 -3.10
CA VAL A 75 -3.75 9.30 -3.31
C VAL A 75 -2.58 9.78 -2.46
N LEU A 76 -2.16 8.96 -1.50
CA LEU A 76 -0.97 9.22 -0.68
C LEU A 76 0.09 8.16 -0.97
N TRP A 77 1.36 8.57 -1.02
CA TRP A 77 2.50 7.69 -1.20
C TRP A 77 3.71 8.20 -0.43
N GLY A 78 4.69 7.35 -0.13
CA GLY A 78 5.88 7.78 0.61
C GLY A 78 6.92 8.42 -0.30
N ASN A 79 7.45 9.59 0.08
CA ASN A 79 8.49 10.29 -0.67
C ASN A 79 9.87 9.60 -0.62
N LYS A 80 10.07 8.62 0.29
CA LYS A 80 11.26 7.77 0.34
C LYS A 80 11.04 6.42 -0.37
N ALA A 81 9.80 6.12 -0.77
CA ALA A 81 9.41 4.83 -1.34
C ALA A 81 9.66 4.77 -2.85
N LYS A 82 9.52 3.56 -3.41
CA LYS A 82 9.73 3.33 -4.84
C LYS A 82 8.71 4.02 -5.76
N ILE A 83 7.49 4.25 -5.28
CA ILE A 83 6.46 4.95 -6.05
C ILE A 83 6.92 6.37 -6.44
N GLU A 84 7.49 7.13 -5.51
CA GLU A 84 8.07 8.46 -5.77
C GLU A 84 9.17 8.41 -6.83
N GLN A 85 9.98 7.34 -6.84
CA GLN A 85 11.12 7.20 -7.75
C GLN A 85 10.71 6.77 -9.16
N TRP A 86 9.64 6.00 -9.30
CA TRP A 86 9.30 5.30 -10.54
C TRP A 86 8.15 5.93 -11.31
N TYR A 87 7.26 6.66 -10.63
CA TYR A 87 5.98 7.04 -11.22
C TYR A 87 5.55 8.45 -10.82
N ASP A 88 4.83 9.12 -11.73
CA ASP A 88 3.90 10.17 -11.34
C ASP A 88 2.60 9.50 -10.88
N ALA A 89 2.46 9.32 -9.57
CA ALA A 89 1.33 8.61 -8.98
C ALA A 89 -0.01 9.27 -9.35
N LEU A 90 -0.07 10.61 -9.36
CA LEU A 90 -1.32 11.32 -9.65
C LEU A 90 -1.68 11.24 -11.13
N ALA A 91 -0.71 11.28 -12.05
CA ALA A 91 -0.98 11.06 -13.46
C ALA A 91 -1.59 9.68 -13.71
N ILE A 92 -1.00 8.63 -13.12
CA ILE A 92 -1.51 7.26 -13.25
C ILE A 92 -2.96 7.18 -12.75
N TRP A 93 -3.24 7.66 -11.54
CA TRP A 93 -4.60 7.55 -10.98
C TRP A 93 -5.65 8.37 -11.73
N ARG A 94 -5.27 9.48 -12.41
CA ARG A 94 -6.18 10.22 -13.30
C ARG A 94 -6.59 9.43 -14.53
N ASP A 95 -5.82 8.45 -14.96
CA ASP A 95 -6.24 7.55 -16.04
C ASP A 95 -7.38 6.61 -15.58
N TYR A 96 -7.42 6.27 -14.29
CA TYR A 96 -8.39 5.33 -13.69
C TYR A 96 -9.61 5.99 -13.03
N ALA A 97 -9.60 7.31 -12.85
CA ALA A 97 -10.70 8.05 -12.22
C ALA A 97 -11.34 9.05 -13.20
N SER A 98 -12.65 9.26 -13.05
CA SER A 98 -13.37 10.36 -13.69
C SER A 98 -13.73 11.48 -12.71
N GLY A 99 -13.66 11.20 -11.40
CA GLY A 99 -13.81 12.18 -10.33
C GLY A 99 -12.52 12.97 -10.04
N PRO A 100 -12.57 13.95 -9.12
CA PRO A 100 -11.38 14.69 -8.68
C PRO A 100 -10.33 13.77 -8.06
N VAL A 101 -9.10 13.84 -8.55
CA VAL A 101 -7.94 13.14 -7.97
C VAL A 101 -7.01 14.17 -7.33
N THR A 102 -6.88 14.08 -6.01
CA THR A 102 -5.93 14.86 -5.22
C THR A 102 -4.97 13.93 -4.49
N GLY A 103 -3.87 14.47 -3.99
CA GLY A 103 -2.88 13.67 -3.30
C GLY A 103 -1.53 14.34 -3.24
N HIS A 104 -0.64 13.74 -2.46
CA HIS A 104 0.73 14.19 -2.30
C HIS A 104 1.60 13.09 -1.70
N ALA A 105 2.91 13.25 -1.84
CA ALA A 105 3.86 12.42 -1.12
C ALA A 105 3.82 12.75 0.38
N VAL A 106 4.01 11.74 1.22
CA VAL A 106 4.12 11.79 2.68
C VAL A 106 5.58 11.57 3.06
N ARG A 107 6.03 12.14 4.19
CA ARG A 107 7.44 12.03 4.67
C ARG A 107 7.84 10.65 5.20
N SER A 108 7.42 9.59 4.52
CA SER A 108 7.61 8.19 4.89
C SER A 108 8.24 7.37 3.76
N GLY A 109 8.65 6.16 4.12
CA GLY A 109 8.75 5.02 3.24
C GLY A 109 7.37 4.46 2.86
N HIS A 110 7.31 3.14 2.64
CA HIS A 110 6.06 2.46 2.19
C HIS A 110 4.95 2.43 3.26
N TYR A 111 5.28 2.39 4.55
CA TYR A 111 4.31 2.18 5.63
C TYR A 111 3.83 3.51 6.21
N LEU A 112 3.12 4.29 5.39
CA LEU A 112 2.72 5.67 5.70
C LEU A 112 2.07 5.83 7.09
N ALA A 113 1.14 4.93 7.43
CA ALA A 113 0.39 5.00 8.69
C ALA A 113 1.23 4.66 9.92
N GLU A 114 2.34 3.95 9.77
CA GLU A 114 3.27 3.62 10.85
C GLU A 114 4.38 4.67 10.96
N GLU A 115 4.88 5.14 9.81
CA GLU A 115 6.04 6.03 9.75
C GLU A 115 5.69 7.53 9.88
N ALA A 116 4.49 7.93 9.47
CA ALA A 116 4.02 9.32 9.54
C ALA A 116 2.50 9.41 9.82
N PRO A 117 2.00 8.77 10.90
CA PRO A 117 0.56 8.68 11.19
C PRO A 117 -0.13 10.05 11.24
N GLU A 118 0.49 11.07 11.82
CA GLU A 118 -0.12 12.39 11.98
C GLU A 118 -0.38 13.07 10.63
N GLU A 119 0.55 12.90 9.69
CA GLU A 119 0.43 13.47 8.34
C GLU A 119 -0.65 12.75 7.53
N VAL A 120 -0.72 11.42 7.65
CA VAL A 120 -1.79 10.61 7.04
C VAL A 120 -3.16 11.00 7.61
N ILE A 121 -3.28 11.08 8.94
CA ILE A 121 -4.52 11.44 9.62
C ILE A 121 -4.96 12.85 9.21
N ALA A 122 -4.05 13.83 9.15
CA ALA A 122 -4.37 15.19 8.73
C ALA A 122 -4.87 15.24 7.28
N ALA A 123 -4.22 14.50 6.37
CA ALA A 123 -4.63 14.42 4.97
C ALA A 123 -6.02 13.78 4.81
N VAL A 124 -6.27 12.66 5.50
CA VAL A 124 -7.57 11.96 5.46
C VAL A 124 -8.67 12.82 6.07
N LYS A 125 -8.44 13.47 7.22
CA LYS A 125 -9.42 14.38 7.84
C LYS A 125 -9.78 15.53 6.92
N THR A 126 -8.76 16.16 6.32
CA THR A 126 -8.96 17.24 5.34
C THR A 126 -9.79 16.76 4.14
N PHE A 127 -9.48 15.59 3.61
CA PHE A 127 -10.20 15.03 2.46
C PHE A 127 -11.66 14.68 2.77
N LEU A 128 -11.92 14.15 3.97
CA LEU A 128 -13.26 13.75 4.41
C LEU A 128 -14.06 14.88 5.07
N ASN A 129 -13.47 16.07 5.23
CA ASN A 129 -14.03 17.20 5.98
C ASN A 129 -14.41 16.83 7.43
N LEU A 130 -13.50 16.15 8.14
CA LEU A 130 -13.65 15.72 9.54
C LEU A 130 -12.88 16.61 10.53
#